data_AF-A0A803MVW0-F1
#
_entry.id   AF-A0A803MVW0-F1
#
_cell.length_a   1.000
_cell.length_b   1.000
_cell.length_c   1.000
_cell.angle_alpha   90.00
_cell.angle_beta   90.00
_cell.angle_gamma   90.00
#
_symmetry.space_group_name_H-M   'P 1'
#
loop_
_entity.id
_entity.type
_entity.pdbx_description
1 polymer ?
#
loop_
_entity_poly.entity_id
_entity_poly.type
_entity_poly.pdbx_seq_one_letter_code
_entity_poly.pdbx_strand_id
1 'polypeptide(L)'
;MQVALVHTNNLKRKFFGAGVTPIIYKPRIYTNDQVSSTRIKLSNGEDSFEAGWMVNPNVFHDNESHLYASFSAQGKGCINLQCPGFVQVATDVALGMVPSAYSVIGGQQLGWNLSIVKSEEDEYWWLFIGAEKKAIGYWPKELFIPLALVASKVEWGGEIYDFGSNSSSTPLPDMGNGLKARDEPPYYSGANYMLRMLM
;
A
#
# COMPACT_ATOMS: atom_id res chain seq x y z
N MET A 1 9.15 7.32 -11.94
CA MET A 1 8.13 6.43 -11.36
C MET A 1 7.98 5.21 -12.24
N GLN A 2 8.08 4.01 -11.68
CA GLN A 2 7.68 2.77 -12.36
C GLN A 2 6.65 2.05 -11.50
N VAL A 3 5.70 1.37 -12.14
CA VAL A 3 4.59 0.70 -11.47
C VAL A 3 4.31 -0.65 -12.11
N ALA A 4 3.92 -1.62 -11.29
CA ALA A 4 3.39 -2.91 -11.72
C ALA A 4 2.08 -3.15 -10.98
N LEU A 5 0.98 -2.70 -11.59
CA LEU A 5 -0.34 -2.67 -10.97
C LEU A 5 -1.34 -3.53 -11.74
N VAL A 6 -2.21 -4.19 -11.00
CA VAL A 6 -3.48 -4.74 -11.48
C VAL A 6 -4.60 -3.89 -10.90
N HIS A 7 -5.58 -3.55 -11.71
CA HIS A 7 -6.73 -2.76 -11.28
C HIS A 7 -8.04 -3.31 -11.83
N THR A 8 -9.14 -2.91 -11.22
CA THR A 8 -10.48 -3.20 -11.72
C THR A 8 -10.78 -2.36 -12.97
N ASN A 9 -11.37 -2.97 -14.01
CA ASN A 9 -11.64 -2.33 -15.31
C ASN A 9 -13.07 -1.76 -15.47
N ASN A 10 -13.95 -1.92 -14.47
CA ASN A 10 -15.36 -1.58 -14.59
C ASN A 10 -15.75 -0.37 -13.72
N LEU A 11 -15.91 0.79 -14.36
CA LEU A 11 -16.27 2.07 -13.73
C LEU A 11 -17.66 2.10 -13.08
N LYS A 12 -18.54 1.13 -13.36
CA LYS A 12 -19.88 1.04 -12.76
C LYS A 12 -19.92 0.16 -11.51
N ARG A 13 -18.87 -0.62 -11.24
CA ARG A 13 -18.83 -1.46 -10.05
C ARG A 13 -18.58 -0.61 -8.81
N LYS A 14 -19.30 -0.97 -7.76
CA LYS A 14 -19.21 -0.43 -6.42
C LYS A 14 -18.45 -1.44 -5.58
N PHE A 15 -17.42 -0.99 -4.87
CA PHE A 15 -16.63 -1.81 -3.98
C PHE A 15 -16.79 -1.30 -2.55
N PHE A 16 -17.18 -2.20 -1.66
CA PHE A 16 -17.28 -1.95 -0.21
C PHE A 16 -16.12 -2.56 0.56
N GLY A 17 -15.22 -3.27 -0.14
CA GLY A 17 -13.98 -3.71 0.44
C GLY A 17 -13.11 -4.46 -0.56
N ALA A 18 -11.86 -4.65 -0.16
CA ALA A 18 -10.93 -5.48 -0.90
C ALA A 18 -9.80 -5.96 0.01
N GLY A 19 -9.16 -7.05 -0.36
CA GLY A 19 -8.05 -7.65 0.36
C GLY A 19 -6.87 -7.96 -0.54
N VAL A 20 -5.71 -8.05 0.09
CA VAL A 20 -4.44 -8.38 -0.54
C VAL A 20 -3.55 -9.11 0.46
N THR A 21 -2.67 -9.98 -0.03
CA THR A 21 -1.52 -10.43 0.77
C THR A 21 -0.26 -9.97 0.06
N PRO A 22 0.22 -8.74 0.33
CA PRO A 22 1.52 -8.28 -0.16
C PRO A 22 2.60 -9.16 0.42
N ILE A 23 3.35 -9.82 -0.47
CA ILE A 23 4.56 -10.53 -0.07
C ILE A 23 5.61 -9.49 0.32
N ILE A 24 6.25 -9.70 1.47
CA ILE A 24 7.14 -8.71 2.08
C ILE A 24 8.57 -9.06 1.71
N TYR A 25 9.18 -8.19 0.93
CA TYR A 25 10.61 -8.22 0.61
C TYR A 25 11.30 -7.04 1.28
N LYS A 26 12.63 -7.05 1.32
CA LYS A 26 13.47 -5.89 1.65
C LYS A 26 14.11 -5.37 0.36
N PRO A 27 13.40 -4.58 -0.45
CA PRO A 27 13.94 -4.07 -1.70
C PRO A 27 15.12 -3.16 -1.42
N ARG A 28 16.13 -3.19 -2.29
CA ARG A 28 17.27 -2.29 -2.18
C ARG A 28 16.87 -0.87 -2.58
N ILE A 29 17.16 0.07 -1.70
CA ILE A 29 17.11 1.50 -1.93
C ILE A 29 18.54 2.05 -1.97
N TYR A 30 18.84 2.99 -2.87
CA TYR A 30 20.19 3.55 -3.05
C TYR A 30 20.34 4.95 -2.43
N THR A 31 19.26 5.73 -2.36
CA THR A 31 19.24 7.10 -1.83
C THR A 31 18.02 7.33 -0.96
N ASN A 32 18.05 8.34 -0.09
CA ASN A 32 16.90 8.62 0.79
C ASN A 32 15.67 9.15 0.04
N ASP A 33 15.85 9.59 -1.21
CA ASP A 33 14.79 10.11 -2.09
C ASP A 33 14.08 9.01 -2.88
N GLN A 34 14.43 7.74 -2.65
CA GLN A 34 13.84 6.60 -3.31
C GLN A 34 12.82 5.89 -2.41
N VAL A 35 11.76 5.40 -3.03
CA VAL A 35 10.68 4.67 -2.36
C VAL A 35 10.36 3.40 -3.14
N SER A 36 10.11 2.32 -2.43
CA SER A 36 9.56 1.08 -2.99
C SER A 36 8.40 0.59 -2.13
N SER A 37 7.33 0.14 -2.74
CA SER A 37 6.11 -0.26 -2.02
C SER A 37 5.38 -1.39 -2.71
N THR A 38 4.56 -2.11 -1.94
CA THR A 38 3.50 -2.99 -2.43
C THR A 38 2.24 -2.73 -1.63
N ARG A 39 1.12 -2.46 -2.32
CA ARG A 39 -0.10 -1.96 -1.69
C ARG A 39 -1.39 -2.50 -2.31
N ILE A 40 -2.46 -2.36 -1.54
CA ILE A 40 -3.83 -2.25 -2.04
C ILE A 40 -4.28 -0.79 -1.92
N LYS A 41 -5.02 -0.29 -2.90
CA LYS A 41 -5.65 1.03 -2.87
C LYS A 41 -7.08 0.96 -3.36
N LEU A 42 -7.95 1.64 -2.65
CA LEU A 42 -9.31 1.89 -3.10
C LEU A 42 -9.46 3.38 -3.35
N SER A 43 -10.16 3.74 -4.41
CA SER A 43 -10.38 5.14 -4.77
C SER A 43 -11.76 5.40 -5.35
N ASN A 44 -12.17 6.67 -5.26
CA ASN A 44 -13.31 7.21 -5.96
C ASN A 44 -13.09 8.72 -6.21
N GLY A 45 -13.07 9.15 -7.48
CA GLY A 45 -12.68 10.52 -7.80
C GLY A 45 -11.25 10.85 -7.35
N GLU A 46 -11.07 11.97 -6.64
CA GLU A 46 -9.79 12.39 -6.08
C GLU A 46 -9.47 11.73 -4.72
N ASP A 47 -10.44 11.02 -4.15
CA ASP A 47 -10.28 10.37 -2.85
C ASP A 47 -9.68 8.99 -3.01
N SER A 48 -8.74 8.65 -2.13
CA SER A 48 -8.18 7.33 -2.02
C SER A 48 -7.64 7.03 -0.63
N PHE A 49 -7.60 5.76 -0.29
CA PHE A 49 -6.79 5.24 0.80
C PHE A 49 -6.11 3.95 0.36
N GLU A 50 -4.98 3.67 0.99
CA GLU A 50 -4.16 2.51 0.67
C GLU A 50 -3.46 1.98 1.91
N ALA A 51 -3.13 0.69 1.84
CA ALA A 51 -2.36 0.02 2.87
C ALA A 51 -1.48 -1.05 2.23
N GLY A 52 -0.37 -1.35 2.89
CA GLY A 52 0.61 -2.27 2.37
C GLY A 52 1.89 -2.22 3.17
N TRP A 53 3.00 -2.48 2.50
CA TRP A 53 4.31 -2.17 3.05
C TRP A 53 5.06 -1.21 2.12
N MET A 54 5.94 -0.40 2.68
CA MET A 54 6.85 0.45 1.92
C MET A 54 8.21 0.57 2.59
N VAL A 55 9.24 0.77 1.77
CA VAL A 55 10.53 1.30 2.19
C VAL A 55 10.57 2.77 1.78
N ASN A 56 10.66 3.66 2.75
CA ASN A 56 10.71 5.11 2.54
C ASN A 56 11.61 5.76 3.60
N PRO A 57 12.90 6.01 3.28
CA PRO A 57 13.86 6.53 4.25
C PRO A 57 13.50 7.91 4.79
N ASN A 58 12.78 8.73 4.01
CA ASN A 58 12.32 10.04 4.44
C ASN A 58 11.19 9.98 5.48
N VAL A 59 10.44 8.87 5.53
CA VAL A 59 9.31 8.67 6.46
C VAL A 59 9.72 7.86 7.68
N PHE A 60 10.53 6.80 7.50
CA PHE A 60 10.87 5.85 8.57
C PHE A 60 12.29 6.00 9.11
N HIS A 61 13.14 6.79 8.44
CA HIS A 61 14.54 7.01 8.82
C HIS A 61 15.43 5.75 8.79
N ASP A 62 15.00 4.71 8.07
CA ASP A 62 15.78 3.52 7.77
C ASP A 62 15.42 2.96 6.38
N ASN A 63 15.99 1.80 6.04
CA ASN A 63 15.77 1.10 4.77
C ASN A 63 15.03 -0.25 4.96
N GLU A 64 14.23 -0.37 6.02
CA GLU A 64 13.39 -1.54 6.26
C GLU A 64 12.03 -1.39 5.57
N SER A 65 11.34 -2.51 5.33
CA SER A 65 9.96 -2.48 4.86
C SER A 65 9.01 -2.33 6.04
N HIS A 66 8.26 -1.24 6.07
CA HIS A 66 7.31 -0.93 7.15
C HIS A 66 5.88 -1.16 6.71
N LEU A 67 5.06 -1.74 7.59
CA LEU A 67 3.61 -1.69 7.45
C LEU A 67 3.17 -0.24 7.40
N TYR A 68 2.35 0.14 6.42
CA TYR A 68 1.86 1.49 6.32
C TYR A 68 0.40 1.53 5.91
N ALA A 69 -0.23 2.66 6.23
CA ALA A 69 -1.52 3.05 5.74
C ALA A 69 -1.45 4.53 5.33
N SER A 70 -2.11 4.93 4.26
CA SER A 70 -2.17 6.33 3.86
C SER A 70 -3.52 6.67 3.23
N PHE A 71 -3.83 7.96 3.19
CA PHE A 71 -4.97 8.48 2.44
C PHE A 71 -4.62 9.77 1.71
N SER A 72 -5.41 10.06 0.68
CA SER A 72 -5.44 11.33 -0.03
C SER A 72 -6.90 11.68 -0.30
N ALA A 73 -7.36 12.84 0.16
CA ALA A 73 -8.71 13.32 -0.03
C ALA A 73 -8.73 14.85 0.00
N GLN A 74 -9.51 15.47 -0.89
CA GLN A 74 -9.72 16.93 -0.91
C GLN A 74 -8.40 17.75 -0.88
N GLY A 75 -7.38 17.31 -1.63
CA GLY A 75 -6.07 17.96 -1.68
C GLY A 75 -5.21 17.81 -0.42
N LYS A 76 -5.63 17.00 0.56
CA LYS A 76 -4.86 16.65 1.76
C LYS A 76 -4.50 15.18 1.73
N GLY A 77 -3.39 14.81 2.33
CA GLY A 77 -3.01 13.42 2.49
C GLY A 77 -2.17 13.20 3.73
N CYS A 78 -2.12 11.95 4.17
CA CYS A 78 -1.35 11.56 5.33
C CYS A 78 -0.82 10.14 5.21
N ILE A 79 0.38 9.91 5.74
CA ILE A 79 0.94 8.58 5.93
C ILE A 79 0.94 8.26 7.43
N ASN A 80 0.44 7.08 7.77
CA ASN A 80 0.33 6.57 9.13
C ASN A 80 -0.34 7.59 10.07
N LEU A 81 0.32 7.87 11.18
CA LEU A 81 -0.14 8.79 12.23
C LEU A 81 0.68 10.10 12.24
N GLN A 82 1.39 10.42 11.15
CA GLN A 82 2.18 11.66 11.05
C GLN A 82 1.31 12.92 11.03
N CYS A 83 0.02 12.76 10.75
CA CYS A 83 -1.01 13.77 10.72
C CYS A 83 -2.38 13.13 11.04
N PRO A 84 -3.39 13.95 11.40
CA PRO A 84 -4.73 13.43 11.65
C PRO A 84 -5.36 12.78 10.40
N GLY A 85 -6.03 11.65 10.58
CA GLY A 85 -6.93 11.05 9.60
C GLY A 85 -7.07 9.53 9.72
N PHE A 86 -6.03 8.81 10.11
CA PHE A 86 -6.17 7.40 10.50
C PHE A 86 -6.30 7.29 12.02
N VAL A 87 -7.26 6.48 12.49
CA VAL A 87 -7.44 6.17 13.91
C VAL A 87 -6.99 4.74 14.16
N GLN A 88 -5.81 4.56 14.77
CA GLN A 88 -5.33 3.25 15.15
C GLN A 88 -6.02 2.78 16.45
N VAL A 89 -6.53 1.55 16.45
CA VAL A 89 -7.17 0.93 17.61
C VAL A 89 -6.38 -0.28 18.13
N ALA A 90 -5.58 -0.91 17.27
CA ALA A 90 -4.70 -2.00 17.69
C ALA A 90 -3.59 -1.48 18.62
N THR A 91 -3.38 -2.20 19.71
CA THR A 91 -2.32 -1.92 20.69
C THR A 91 -1.06 -2.75 20.45
N ASP A 92 -1.14 -3.79 19.63
CA ASP A 92 -0.05 -4.74 19.36
C ASP A 92 0.30 -4.87 17.86
N VAL A 93 -0.40 -4.15 16.99
CA VAL A 93 -0.05 -3.97 15.59
C VAL A 93 0.06 -2.47 15.32
N ALA A 94 1.30 -1.99 15.17
CA ALA A 94 1.57 -0.58 14.91
C ALA A 94 1.78 -0.33 13.42
N LEU A 95 1.18 0.75 12.91
CA LEU A 95 1.66 1.32 11.65
C LEU A 95 3.10 1.79 11.82
N GLY A 96 3.95 1.49 10.84
CA GLY A 96 5.39 1.67 10.93
C GLY A 96 6.14 0.48 11.50
N MET A 97 5.51 -0.65 11.81
CA MET A 97 6.24 -1.84 12.27
C MET A 97 7.02 -2.52 11.13
N VAL A 98 8.15 -3.11 11.49
CA VAL A 98 9.02 -3.92 10.61
C VAL A 98 8.68 -5.40 10.78
N PRO A 99 8.67 -6.23 9.72
CA PRO A 99 8.44 -7.66 9.85
C PRO A 99 9.61 -8.34 10.58
N SER A 100 9.34 -9.45 11.26
CA SER A 100 10.39 -10.25 11.91
C SER A 100 11.29 -11.00 10.92
N ALA A 101 10.84 -11.21 9.69
CA ALA A 101 11.58 -11.85 8.61
C ALA A 101 11.05 -11.43 7.23
N TYR A 102 11.90 -11.57 6.21
CA TYR A 102 11.59 -11.23 4.83
C TYR A 102 11.43 -12.48 3.97
N SER A 103 10.69 -12.34 2.87
CA SER A 103 10.57 -13.36 1.84
C SER A 103 11.88 -13.54 1.08
N VAL A 104 12.09 -14.75 0.56
CA VAL A 104 13.24 -15.09 -0.28
C VAL A 104 12.75 -15.44 -1.68
N ILE A 105 13.34 -14.83 -2.71
CA ILE A 105 12.96 -15.09 -4.11
C ILE A 105 13.20 -16.57 -4.43
N GLY A 106 12.16 -17.24 -4.95
CA GLY A 106 12.19 -18.68 -5.22
C GLY A 106 12.18 -19.57 -3.97
N GLY A 107 12.05 -18.97 -2.78
CA GLY A 107 12.03 -19.66 -1.49
C GLY A 107 10.77 -19.32 -0.68
N GLN A 108 10.93 -19.28 0.65
CA GLN A 108 9.83 -18.98 1.57
C GLN A 108 9.22 -17.60 1.27
N GLN A 109 7.89 -17.56 1.16
CA GLN A 109 7.12 -16.34 0.94
C GLN A 109 6.39 -15.97 2.23
N LEU A 110 6.61 -14.76 2.73
CA LEU A 110 5.98 -14.19 3.91
C LEU A 110 5.16 -12.96 3.49
N GLY A 111 3.96 -12.80 4.03
CA GLY A 111 3.10 -11.68 3.65
C GLY A 111 2.14 -11.30 4.77
N TRP A 112 1.75 -10.03 4.79
CA TRP A 112 0.67 -9.57 5.66
C TRP A 112 -0.65 -9.70 4.91
N ASN A 113 -1.58 -10.50 5.42
CA ASN A 113 -2.92 -10.54 4.87
C ASN A 113 -3.66 -9.27 5.30
N LEU A 114 -3.86 -8.32 4.39
CA LEU A 114 -4.51 -7.04 4.65
C LEU A 114 -5.88 -7.02 3.97
N SER A 115 -6.85 -6.38 4.63
CA SER A 115 -8.12 -6.06 3.98
C SER A 115 -8.66 -4.72 4.46
N ILE A 116 -9.25 -3.97 3.54
CA ILE A 116 -9.95 -2.74 3.82
C ILE A 116 -11.42 -2.95 3.53
N VAL A 117 -12.30 -2.65 4.49
CA VAL A 117 -13.75 -2.90 4.40
C VAL A 117 -14.51 -1.71 4.95
N LYS A 118 -15.56 -1.28 4.25
CA LYS A 118 -16.53 -0.31 4.75
C LYS A 118 -17.45 -1.03 5.73
N SER A 119 -17.50 -0.53 6.95
CA SER A 119 -18.39 -1.04 7.99
C SER A 119 -19.82 -0.53 7.76
N GLU A 120 -20.82 -1.38 8.03
CA GLU A 120 -22.23 -0.99 7.97
C GLU A 120 -22.70 -0.27 9.25
N GLU A 121 -21.97 -0.43 10.36
CA GLU A 121 -22.39 0.08 11.68
C GLU A 121 -22.04 1.57 11.87
N ASP A 122 -20.80 1.95 11.57
CA ASP A 122 -20.26 3.30 11.71
C ASP A 122 -20.00 4.01 10.37
N GLU A 123 -20.14 3.26 9.26
CA GLU A 123 -19.83 3.70 7.91
C GLU A 123 -18.36 4.09 7.68
N TYR A 124 -17.45 3.73 8.58
CA TYR A 124 -16.01 3.99 8.43
C TYR A 124 -15.33 2.93 7.57
N TRP A 125 -14.14 3.26 7.07
CA TRP A 125 -13.28 2.33 6.33
C TRP A 125 -12.27 1.69 7.26
N TRP A 126 -12.45 0.42 7.55
CA TRP A 126 -11.63 -0.34 8.50
C TRP A 126 -10.52 -1.09 7.80
N LEU A 127 -9.30 -0.98 8.33
CA LEU A 127 -8.13 -1.75 7.94
C LEU A 127 -7.93 -2.92 8.90
N PHE A 128 -7.84 -4.13 8.35
CA PHE A 128 -7.64 -5.36 9.08
C PHE A 128 -6.37 -6.08 8.63
N ILE A 129 -5.80 -6.88 9.54
CA ILE A 129 -4.67 -7.76 9.29
C ILE A 129 -4.94 -9.21 9.75
N GLY A 130 -4.37 -10.16 9.02
CA GLY A 130 -4.40 -11.59 9.35
C GLY A 130 -5.71 -12.28 8.96
N ALA A 131 -5.69 -13.62 8.99
CA ALA A 131 -6.83 -14.45 8.63
C ALA A 131 -8.05 -14.21 9.53
N GLU A 132 -7.83 -13.87 10.81
CA GLU A 132 -8.86 -13.54 11.78
C GLU A 132 -9.39 -12.11 11.65
N LYS A 133 -8.90 -11.33 10.67
CA LYS A 133 -9.27 -9.93 10.44
C LYS A 133 -9.19 -9.10 11.73
N LYS A 134 -8.01 -9.06 12.32
CA LYS A 134 -7.74 -8.18 13.46
C LYS A 134 -7.77 -6.72 12.99
N ALA A 135 -8.57 -5.88 13.63
CA ALA A 135 -8.65 -4.46 13.29
C ALA A 135 -7.34 -3.76 13.67
N ILE A 136 -6.69 -3.11 12.70
CA ILE A 136 -5.58 -2.18 12.95
C ILE A 136 -6.15 -0.83 13.35
N GLY A 137 -7.15 -0.36 12.62
CA GLY A 137 -7.72 0.97 12.75
C GLY A 137 -8.65 1.31 11.59
N TYR A 138 -9.05 2.56 11.49
CA TYR A 138 -9.99 3.02 10.48
C TYR A 138 -9.71 4.44 10.00
N TRP A 139 -10.21 4.74 8.79
CA TRP A 139 -10.39 6.10 8.29
C TRP A 139 -11.84 6.54 8.49
N PRO A 140 -12.10 7.64 9.21
CA PRO A 140 -13.43 8.23 9.31
C PRO A 140 -13.96 8.63 7.94
N LYS A 141 -15.26 8.48 7.71
CA LYS A 141 -15.89 8.79 6.41
C LYS A 141 -15.81 10.28 6.08
N GLU A 142 -15.73 11.13 7.10
CA GLU A 142 -15.70 12.59 7.01
C GLU A 142 -14.46 13.13 6.28
N LEU A 143 -13.42 12.29 6.11
CA LEU A 143 -12.26 12.64 5.29
C LEU A 143 -12.60 12.73 3.80
N PHE A 144 -13.63 12.00 3.37
CA PHE A 144 -13.91 11.71 1.97
C PHE A 144 -15.23 12.35 1.53
N ILE A 145 -15.38 12.57 0.23
CA ILE A 145 -16.64 12.98 -0.42
C ILE A 145 -17.21 11.79 -1.20
N PRO A 146 -16.74 11.43 -2.41
CA PRO A 146 -17.26 10.26 -3.11
C PRO A 146 -16.87 8.93 -2.44
N LEU A 147 -15.67 8.84 -1.85
CA LEU A 147 -15.19 7.62 -1.21
C LEU A 147 -15.80 7.40 0.18
N ALA A 148 -16.44 8.42 0.77
CA ALA A 148 -17.22 8.26 2.00
C ALA A 148 -18.34 7.23 1.82
N LEU A 149 -18.90 7.13 0.61
CA LEU A 149 -19.99 6.21 0.30
C LEU A 149 -19.47 4.87 -0.23
N VAL A 150 -18.56 4.91 -1.20
CA VAL A 150 -18.18 3.72 -1.97
C VAL A 150 -16.89 3.92 -2.74
N ALA A 151 -16.13 2.84 -2.97
CA ALA A 151 -15.02 2.85 -3.92
C ALA A 151 -15.50 2.47 -5.33
N SER A 152 -14.95 3.14 -6.35
CA SER A 152 -15.22 2.85 -7.77
C SER A 152 -14.06 2.17 -8.48
N LYS A 153 -12.87 2.17 -7.85
CA LYS A 153 -11.68 1.48 -8.35
C LYS A 153 -10.94 0.81 -7.20
N VAL A 154 -10.40 -0.37 -7.48
CA VAL A 154 -9.41 -1.03 -6.62
C VAL A 154 -8.15 -1.30 -7.44
N GLU A 155 -7.00 -1.01 -6.85
CA GLU A 155 -5.67 -1.24 -7.42
C GLU A 155 -4.82 -2.06 -6.46
N TRP A 156 -4.02 -2.96 -7.02
CA TRP A 156 -3.06 -3.76 -6.29
C TRP A 156 -1.73 -3.76 -7.01
N GLY A 157 -0.65 -3.70 -6.25
CA GLY A 157 0.68 -3.99 -6.78
C GLY A 157 1.75 -3.07 -6.25
N GLY A 158 2.86 -3.04 -6.99
CA GLY A 158 4.07 -2.38 -6.55
C GLY A 158 4.35 -1.08 -7.28
N GLU A 159 4.89 -0.12 -6.55
CA GLU A 159 5.28 1.19 -7.08
C GLU A 159 6.65 1.58 -6.56
N ILE A 160 7.46 2.17 -7.44
CA ILE A 160 8.71 2.83 -7.07
C ILE A 160 8.71 4.29 -7.48
N TYR A 161 9.30 5.11 -6.59
CA TYR A 161 9.55 6.52 -6.82
C TYR A 161 11.04 6.80 -6.63
N ASP A 162 11.54 7.76 -7.41
CA ASP A 162 12.84 8.38 -7.21
C ASP A 162 12.60 9.88 -7.34
N PHE A 163 12.70 10.58 -6.21
CA PHE A 163 12.54 12.03 -6.12
C PHE A 163 13.87 12.78 -6.34
N GLY A 164 14.98 12.05 -6.49
CA GLY A 164 16.31 12.60 -6.70
C GLY A 164 16.48 13.23 -8.09
N SER A 165 17.19 14.35 -8.14
CA SER A 165 17.43 15.10 -9.38
C SER A 165 18.29 14.31 -10.37
N ASN A 166 17.69 13.75 -11.42
CA ASN A 166 18.24 13.54 -12.78
C ASN A 166 19.73 13.12 -12.95
N SER A 167 20.43 12.56 -11.97
CA SER A 167 21.74 11.98 -12.20
C SER A 167 21.50 10.60 -12.79
N SER A 168 21.72 10.47 -14.10
CA SER A 168 21.67 9.22 -14.88
C SER A 168 22.52 8.07 -14.29
N SER A 169 23.29 8.30 -13.22
CA SER A 169 24.16 7.35 -12.55
C SER A 169 23.53 6.61 -11.37
N THR A 170 22.43 7.09 -10.78
CA THR A 170 21.83 6.43 -9.60
C THR A 170 20.88 5.32 -10.07
N PRO A 171 21.12 4.04 -9.70
CA PRO A 171 20.21 2.97 -10.06
C PRO A 171 18.83 3.16 -9.45
N LEU A 172 17.78 2.77 -10.18
CA LEU A 172 16.42 2.70 -9.65
C LEU A 172 16.35 1.73 -8.46
N PRO A 173 15.48 1.98 -7.47
CA PRO A 173 15.26 1.04 -6.38
C PRO A 173 14.66 -0.27 -6.90
N ASP A 174 14.84 -1.35 -6.15
CA ASP A 174 14.17 -2.62 -6.46
C ASP A 174 12.65 -2.46 -6.32
N MET A 175 11.91 -3.13 -7.21
CA MET A 175 10.45 -3.17 -7.16
C MET A 175 9.95 -3.98 -5.96
N GLY A 176 8.66 -3.88 -5.65
CA GLY A 176 8.02 -4.58 -4.53
C GLY A 176 8.18 -6.11 -4.51
N ASN A 177 8.58 -6.73 -5.62
CA ASN A 177 8.89 -8.16 -5.71
C ASN A 177 10.34 -8.52 -5.31
N GLY A 178 11.16 -7.53 -4.89
CA GLY A 178 12.58 -7.71 -4.58
C GLY A 178 13.48 -7.83 -5.82
N LEU A 179 12.96 -7.60 -7.03
CA LEU A 179 13.73 -7.61 -8.26
C LEU A 179 14.02 -6.18 -8.72
N LYS A 180 15.14 -6.00 -9.44
CA LYS A 180 15.47 -4.73 -10.08
C LYS A 180 14.34 -4.27 -10.99
N ALA A 181 14.07 -2.97 -10.95
CA ALA A 181 13.36 -2.30 -12.02
C ALA A 181 14.10 -2.57 -13.34
N ARG A 182 13.38 -2.99 -14.38
CA ARG A 182 13.96 -3.16 -15.72
C ARG A 182 13.86 -1.83 -16.47
N ASP A 183 14.92 -1.48 -17.19
CA ASP A 183 14.98 -0.28 -18.03
C ASP A 183 14.35 -0.49 -19.43
N GLU A 184 13.84 -1.69 -19.75
CA GLU A 184 13.28 -2.01 -21.07
C GLU A 184 11.79 -2.39 -21.03
N PRO A 185 10.98 -1.89 -21.99
CA PRO A 185 9.57 -2.24 -22.10
C PRO A 185 9.36 -3.72 -22.53
N PRO A 186 8.26 -4.36 -22.11
CA PRO A 186 7.17 -3.81 -21.32
C PRO A 186 7.50 -3.84 -19.82
N TYR A 187 7.20 -2.72 -19.14
CA TYR A 187 7.50 -2.34 -17.75
C TYR A 187 6.94 -3.27 -16.66
N TYR A 188 7.16 -4.58 -16.74
CA TYR A 188 6.68 -5.54 -15.77
C TYR A 188 7.87 -6.33 -15.21
N SER A 189 8.41 -5.84 -14.10
CA SER A 189 8.92 -6.80 -13.10
C SER A 189 7.67 -7.43 -12.47
N GLY A 190 7.49 -8.75 -12.61
CA GLY A 190 6.24 -9.42 -12.21
C GLY A 190 5.92 -9.19 -10.73
N ALA A 191 4.69 -8.81 -10.42
CA ALA A 191 4.30 -8.55 -9.04
C ALA A 191 3.83 -9.85 -8.36
N ASN A 192 4.34 -10.13 -7.15
CA ASN A 192 4.00 -11.31 -6.37
C ASN A 192 3.02 -10.91 -5.26
N TYR A 193 1.72 -11.14 -5.48
CA TYR A 193 0.67 -10.91 -4.49
C TYR A 193 -0.50 -11.89 -4.68
N MET A 194 -1.22 -12.16 -3.59
CA MET A 194 -2.53 -12.82 -3.65
C MET A 194 -3.65 -11.79 -3.51
N LEU A 195 -4.59 -11.78 -4.45
CA LEU A 195 -5.69 -10.81 -4.52
C LEU A 195 -7.00 -11.44 -4.03
N ARG A 196 -7.81 -10.66 -3.32
CA ARG A 196 -9.18 -11.05 -2.97
C ARG A 196 -10.12 -9.85 -3.05
N MET A 197 -11.16 -9.94 -3.87
CA MET A 197 -12.29 -9.00 -3.78
C MET A 197 -13.23 -9.43 -2.66
N LEU A 198 -13.67 -8.46 -1.86
CA LEU A 198 -14.69 -8.64 -0.84
C LEU A 198 -15.95 -7.99 -1.42
N MET A 199 -16.89 -8.83 -1.85
CA MET A 199 -18.18 -8.39 -2.41
C MET A 199 -19.16 -8.09 -1.29
#